data_AF-A0A511J7X0-F1
#
_entry.id   AF-A0A511J7X0-F1
#
_cell.length_a   1.000
_cell.length_b   1.000
_cell.length_c   1.000
_cell.angle_alpha   90.00
_cell.angle_beta   90.00
_cell.angle_gamma   90.00
#
_symmetry.space_group_name_H-M   'P 1'
#
loop_
_entity.id
_entity.type
_entity.pdbx_description
1 polymer ?
#
loop_
_entity_poly.entity_id
_entity_poly.type
_entity_poly.pdbx_seq_one_letter_code
_entity_poly.pdbx_strand_id
1 'polypeptide(L)'
;MTPAALSSTHKEPDVSAVTSSAAPALPVRVRVRHAVETVRWAPAPRWEGSFADRMRFVAYLGGSMVAWTLAGVGAAAIFGAILR
;
A
#
# COMPACT_ATOMS: atom_id res chain seq x y z
N MET A 1 -6.50 -6.31 62.36
CA MET A 1 -7.03 -6.84 61.08
C MET A 1 -7.04 -5.70 60.06
N THR A 2 -6.37 -5.95 58.93
CA THR A 2 -6.06 -5.19 57.69
C THR A 2 -7.27 -4.49 57.02
N PRO A 3 -7.18 -3.64 55.96
CA PRO A 3 -6.06 -2.87 55.30
C PRO A 3 -6.38 -1.35 55.13
N ALA A 4 -5.41 -0.43 54.97
CA ALA A 4 -4.71 0.00 53.75
C ALA A 4 -5.62 0.30 52.53
N ALA A 5 -6.08 1.56 52.39
CA ALA A 5 -6.72 2.07 51.18
C ALA A 5 -5.78 3.07 50.47
N LEU A 6 -5.29 2.65 49.31
CA LEU A 6 -4.36 3.34 48.43
C LEU A 6 -4.98 4.64 47.87
N SER A 7 -4.28 5.76 48.07
CA SER A 7 -4.61 7.03 47.42
C SER A 7 -4.31 6.96 45.93
N SER A 8 -5.37 7.08 45.14
CA SER A 8 -5.36 7.42 43.73
C SER A 8 -4.52 8.69 43.48
N THR A 9 -3.40 8.54 42.80
CA THR A 9 -2.76 9.62 42.04
C THR A 9 -2.49 9.11 40.65
N HIS A 10 -3.55 9.14 39.86
CA HIS A 10 -3.55 9.05 38.41
C HIS A 10 -2.51 10.03 37.85
N LYS A 11 -1.39 9.49 37.35
CA LYS A 11 -0.36 10.23 36.62
C LYS A 11 -0.37 9.75 35.18
N GLU A 12 -1.23 10.38 34.39
CA GLU A 12 -1.13 10.43 32.93
C GLU A 12 -0.89 11.92 32.63
N PRO A 13 0.19 12.31 31.94
CA PRO A 13 0.34 11.95 30.54
C PRO A 13 1.80 11.75 30.11
N ASP A 14 2.10 10.67 29.40
CA ASP A 14 3.23 10.72 28.46
C ASP A 14 2.65 10.58 27.05
N VAL A 15 2.34 11.77 26.54
CA VAL A 15 1.97 12.03 25.16
C VAL A 15 3.06 11.42 24.31
N SER A 16 2.76 10.24 23.76
CA SER A 16 3.54 9.63 22.70
C SER A 16 3.65 10.65 21.58
N ALA A 17 4.78 11.36 21.55
CA ALA A 17 5.14 12.23 20.46
C ALA A 17 5.33 11.32 19.23
N VAL A 18 4.23 11.09 18.53
CA VAL A 18 4.25 10.63 17.15
C VAL A 18 4.90 11.77 16.39
N THR A 19 6.23 11.77 16.34
CA THR A 19 6.96 12.50 15.32
C THR A 19 6.56 11.88 14.00
N SER A 20 5.51 12.43 13.39
CA SER A 20 5.20 12.23 11.99
C SER A 20 6.35 12.83 11.20
N SER A 21 7.45 12.09 11.11
CA SER A 21 8.51 12.37 10.15
C SER A 21 7.84 12.29 8.79
N ALA A 22 7.56 13.45 8.21
CA ALA A 22 7.04 13.57 6.86
C ALA A 22 8.13 13.01 5.94
N ALA A 23 8.06 11.71 5.68
CA ALA A 23 9.00 11.05 4.80
C ALA A 23 8.98 11.80 3.45
N PRO A 24 10.15 12.19 2.92
CA PRO A 24 10.21 12.93 1.67
C PRO A 24 9.44 12.14 0.60
N ALA A 25 8.55 12.84 -0.10
CA ALA A 25 7.73 12.24 -1.14
C ALA A 25 8.65 11.61 -2.19
N LEU A 26 8.79 10.28 -2.13
CA LEU A 26 9.68 9.51 -2.98
C LEU A 26 9.42 9.85 -4.46
N PRO A 27 10.45 9.84 -5.33
CA PRO A 27 10.25 10.03 -6.75
C PRO A 27 9.17 9.07 -7.27
N VAL A 28 8.31 9.52 -8.18
CA VAL A 28 7.15 8.74 -8.66
C VAL A 28 7.56 7.33 -9.12
N ARG A 29 8.71 7.20 -9.80
CA ARG A 29 9.28 5.91 -10.21
C ARG A 29 9.57 4.99 -9.03
N VAL A 30 10.09 5.52 -7.92
CA VAL A 30 10.40 4.76 -6.72
C VAL A 30 9.11 4.33 -6.01
N ARG A 31 8.11 5.21 -5.94
CA ARG A 31 6.78 4.87 -5.40
C ARG A 31 6.08 3.78 -6.20
N VAL A 32 6.15 3.86 -7.53
CA VAL A 32 5.58 2.84 -8.43
C VAL A 32 6.31 1.51 -8.25
N ARG A 33 7.65 1.51 -8.23
CA ARG A 33 8.43 0.28 -7.99
C ARG A 33 8.09 -0.35 -6.64
N HIS A 34 8.03 0.46 -5.58
CA HIS A 34 7.69 -0.03 -4.25
C HIS A 34 6.25 -0.52 -4.17
N ALA A 35 5.31 0.12 -4.86
CA ALA A 35 3.93 -0.34 -4.96
C ALA A 35 3.84 -1.67 -5.73
N VAL A 36 4.56 -1.83 -6.84
CA VAL A 36 4.61 -3.08 -7.62
C VAL A 36 5.23 -4.20 -6.78
N GLU A 37 6.30 -3.91 -6.06
CA GLU A 37 6.98 -4.87 -5.19
C GLU A 37 6.08 -5.26 -4.01
N THR A 38 5.41 -4.29 -3.40
CA THR A 38 4.40 -4.52 -2.37
C THR A 38 3.25 -5.35 -2.90
N VAL A 39 2.72 -5.05 -4.09
CA VAL A 39 1.63 -5.80 -4.72
C VAL A 39 2.05 -7.22 -5.09
N ARG A 40 3.29 -7.40 -5.56
CA ARG A 40 3.88 -8.70 -5.91
C ARG A 40 3.98 -9.63 -4.70
N TRP A 41 4.34 -9.08 -3.54
CA TRP A 41 4.58 -9.84 -2.32
C TRP A 41 3.41 -9.79 -1.34
N ALA A 42 2.44 -8.91 -1.56
CA ALA A 42 1.22 -8.85 -0.77
C ALA A 42 0.33 -10.05 -1.12
N PRO A 43 -0.30 -10.68 -0.11
CA PRO A 43 -1.33 -11.67 -0.37
C PRO A 43 -2.41 -11.06 -1.27
N ALA A 44 -2.82 -11.80 -2.31
CA ALA A 44 -3.79 -11.32 -3.30
C ALA A 44 -5.02 -10.71 -2.58
N PRO A 45 -5.39 -9.45 -2.90
CA PRO A 45 -6.54 -8.81 -2.29
C PRO A 45 -7.76 -9.70 -2.51
N ARG A 46 -8.46 -10.03 -1.42
CA ARG A 46 -9.71 -10.79 -1.50
C ARG A 46 -10.87 -9.82 -1.62
N TRP A 47 -11.93 -10.24 -2.30
CA TRP A 47 -13.13 -9.42 -2.42
C TRP A 47 -13.89 -9.34 -1.09
N GLU A 48 -13.72 -10.33 -0.20
CA GLU A 48 -14.25 -10.28 1.16
C GLU A 48 -13.52 -9.22 2.00
N GLY A 49 -14.26 -8.19 2.45
CA GLY A 49 -13.69 -7.13 3.28
C GLY A 49 -14.41 -5.80 3.17
N SER A 50 -13.74 -4.76 3.68
CA SER A 50 -14.22 -3.39 3.71
C SER A 50 -14.29 -2.77 2.30
N PHE A 51 -14.97 -1.62 2.15
CA PHE A 51 -15.01 -0.89 0.88
C PHE A 51 -13.61 -0.54 0.35
N ALA A 52 -12.66 -0.26 1.25
CA ALA A 52 -11.27 0.02 0.89
C ALA A 52 -10.57 -1.20 0.28
N ASP A 53 -10.88 -2.41 0.74
CA ASP A 53 -10.29 -3.66 0.21
C ASP A 53 -10.83 -3.96 -1.19
N ARG A 54 -12.11 -3.69 -1.43
CA ARG A 54 -12.73 -3.81 -2.76
C ARG A 54 -12.12 -2.82 -3.75
N MET A 55 -11.89 -1.57 -3.34
CA MET A 55 -11.22 -0.58 -4.18
C MET A 55 -9.78 -0.99 -4.52
N ARG A 56 -9.04 -1.57 -3.57
CA ARG A 56 -7.71 -2.14 -3.82
C ARG A 56 -7.74 -3.29 -4.82
N PHE A 57 -8.73 -4.18 -4.71
CA PHE A 57 -8.93 -5.27 -5.66
C PHE A 57 -9.20 -4.77 -7.08
N VAL A 58 -10.14 -3.83 -7.23
CA VAL A 58 -10.47 -3.25 -8.54
C VAL A 58 -9.28 -2.51 -9.14
N ALA A 59 -8.56 -1.73 -8.33
CA ALA A 59 -7.35 -1.04 -8.78
C ALA A 59 -6.25 -2.02 -9.21
N TYR A 60 -6.07 -3.12 -8.47
CA TYR A 60 -5.14 -4.18 -8.85
C TYR A 60 -5.53 -4.83 -10.18
N LEU A 61 -6.80 -5.23 -10.33
CA LEU A 61 -7.29 -5.90 -11.52
C LEU A 61 -7.26 -4.98 -12.75
N GLY A 62 -7.78 -3.77 -12.62
CA GLY A 62 -7.78 -2.75 -13.67
C GLY A 62 -6.35 -2.37 -14.07
N GLY A 63 -5.47 -2.15 -13.09
CA GLY A 63 -4.05 -1.88 -13.34
C GLY A 63 -3.34 -3.01 -14.06
N SER A 64 -3.61 -4.27 -13.66
CA SER A 64 -3.03 -5.46 -14.31
C SER A 64 -3.49 -5.61 -15.76
N MET A 65 -4.80 -5.43 -16.02
CA MET A 65 -5.35 -5.45 -17.37
C MET A 65 -4.68 -4.41 -18.27
N VAL A 66 -4.62 -3.15 -17.82
CA VAL A 66 -3.97 -2.07 -18.57
C VAL A 66 -2.49 -2.36 -18.81
N ALA A 67 -1.76 -2.85 -17.81
CA ALA A 67 -0.36 -3.21 -17.95
C ALA A 67 -0.14 -4.30 -19.01
N TRP A 68 -0.95 -5.36 -19.01
CA TRP A 68 -0.86 -6.42 -20.01
C TRP A 68 -1.27 -5.96 -21.40
N THR A 69 -2.30 -5.12 -21.52
CA THR A 69 -2.67 -4.52 -22.80
C THR A 69 -1.53 -3.69 -23.38
N LEU A 70 -0.92 -2.80 -22.58
CA LEU A 70 0.20 -1.98 -23.03
C LEU A 70 1.42 -2.83 -23.37
N ALA A 71 1.68 -3.91 -22.64
CA ALA A 71 2.74 -4.86 -22.96
C ALA A 71 2.50 -5.52 -24.33
N GLY A 72 1.28 -5.96 -24.62
CA GLY A 72 0.91 -6.55 -25.92
C GLY A 72 1.03 -5.55 -27.07
N VAL A 73 0.53 -4.33 -26.90
CA VAL A 73 0.65 -3.25 -27.88
C VAL A 73 2.12 -2.89 -28.12
N GLY A 74 2.91 -2.77 -27.06
CA GLY A 74 4.34 -2.50 -27.15
C GLY A 74 5.09 -3.62 -27.89
N ALA A 75 4.78 -4.88 -27.58
CA ALA A 75 5.35 -6.03 -28.29
C ALA A 75 5.00 -5.99 -29.78
N ALA A 76 3.73 -5.78 -30.13
CA ALA A 76 3.30 -5.67 -31.52
C ALA A 76 3.98 -4.52 -32.26
N ALA A 77 4.14 -3.36 -31.61
CA ALA A 77 4.86 -2.22 -32.17
C ALA A 77 6.35 -2.53 -32.41
N ILE A 78 7.01 -3.23 -31.49
CA ILE A 78 8.39 -3.69 -31.64
C ILE A 78 8.50 -4.67 -32.81
N PHE A 79 7.61 -5.66 -32.91
CA PHE A 79 7.60 -6.58 -34.04
C PHE A 79 7.38 -5.88 -35.37
N GLY A 80 6.44 -4.93 -35.43
CA GLY A 80 6.21 -4.10 -36.62
C GLY A 80 7.42 -3.24 -36.98
N ALA A 81 8.17 -2.75 -36.00
CA ALA A 81 9.40 -2.00 -36.23
C ALA A 81 10.56 -2.87 -36.73
N ILE A 82 10.63 -4.15 -36.30
CA ILE A 82 11.66 -5.10 -36.73
C ILE A 82 11.40 -5.63 -38.15
N LEU A 83 10.12 -5.85 -38.50
CA LEU A 83 9.72 -6.43 -39.79
C LEU A 83 9.65 -5.41 -40.93
N ARG A 84 9.87 -4.12 -40.63
CA ARG A 84 9.91 -3.02 -41.60
C ARG A 84 11.33 -2.82 -42.13
#